data_AF-A0A4U8UT54-F1
#
_entry.id   AF-A0A4U8UT54-F1
#
_cell.length_a   1.000
_cell.length_b   1.000
_cell.length_c   1.000
_cell.angle_alpha   90.00
_cell.angle_beta   90.00
_cell.angle_gamma   90.00
#
_symmetry.space_group_name_H-M   'P 1'
#
loop_
_entity.id
_entity.type
_entity.pdbx_description
1 polymer ?
#
loop_
_entity_poly.entity_id
_entity_poly.type
_entity_poly.pdbx_seq_one_letter_code
_entity_poly.pdbx_strand_id
1 'polypeptide(L)'
;MEGPKGILALDAAQAPVYKRSAPKRSLDSSNSSDTENEEDEVTVLGQIEKKYLDDNESDQTQPFVIFGTSPCHMASARALELVVLNSMRINACGNLDRLASHLRRVLEVDLSYNRISSWNTIRELLEQLPALKVFNISQNPLPVEINCELPACNRLTALVLNGNCPSPKNLRVVISKMPFLEELHLADNDLRPAAKDEDNSPMSLTINVLNISNCCLETWDDAIGVLRLFPKCVRLVIGSNGFAKITKTCSAAKHMTSQLVASVRSLCLNGCNFKDWDSIESILLFPALLDLRIRNIPLFQEMSDEERHHLVVGRLRSLKTLNGSVLTPDCREESERFFLRFYQLQQVKPDVYNTLVDVHGHVEQLAEIDMTPKKYASVEFSCEETGLKKCMQVKLAITVQSLKTKAEQLTGISANAMRVFYFDKGLDGHNPNLLSLPQQTLAALHINDGDRFEIQSKLSKRPRKPPITKTMK
;
A
#
# COMPACT_ATOMS: atom_id res chain seq x y z
N MET A 1 23.16 4.16 -20.14
CA MET A 1 21.77 3.97 -19.70
C MET A 1 21.77 2.79 -18.74
N GLU A 2 22.10 3.05 -17.48
CA GLU A 2 22.03 2.05 -16.41
C GLU A 2 20.66 2.18 -15.74
N GLY A 3 19.90 1.08 -15.72
CA GLY A 3 18.62 1.00 -15.01
C GLY A 3 18.82 1.03 -13.48
N PRO A 4 17.74 1.21 -12.71
CA PRO A 4 17.84 1.34 -11.25
C PRO A 4 18.33 0.01 -10.65
N LYS A 5 19.44 0.09 -9.90
CA LYS A 5 19.93 -1.00 -9.05
C LYS A 5 18.86 -1.30 -8.01
N GLY A 6 18.44 -2.57 -7.93
CA GLY A 6 17.49 -3.07 -6.95
C GLY A 6 18.05 -2.90 -5.54
N ILE A 7 17.66 -1.81 -4.89
CA ILE A 7 17.75 -1.64 -3.44
C ILE A 7 16.57 -2.41 -2.87
N LEU A 8 16.83 -3.21 -1.84
CA LEU A 8 15.82 -3.93 -1.06
C LEU A 8 14.59 -3.04 -0.85
N ALA A 9 13.44 -3.51 -1.34
CA ALA A 9 12.16 -3.00 -0.90
C ALA A 9 12.06 -3.31 0.61
N LEU A 10 12.51 -2.39 1.44
CA LEU A 10 12.14 -2.32 2.85
C LEU A 10 10.67 -1.89 2.86
N ASP A 11 9.79 -2.85 2.54
CA ASP A 11 8.37 -2.74 2.78
C ASP A 11 8.18 -2.50 4.28
N ALA A 12 7.49 -1.41 4.59
CA ALA A 12 6.93 -1.17 5.90
C ALA A 12 5.81 -2.20 6.14
N ALA A 13 6.20 -3.43 6.46
CA ALA A 13 5.27 -4.41 7.01
C ALA A 13 4.79 -3.89 8.37
N GLN A 14 3.48 -3.76 8.50
CA GLN A 14 2.81 -3.46 9.76
C GLN A 14 3.24 -4.50 10.81
N ALA A 15 3.96 -4.05 11.84
CA ALA A 15 4.16 -4.87 13.03
C ALA A 15 2.79 -5.08 13.72
N PRO A 16 2.41 -6.32 14.09
CA PRO A 16 1.21 -6.56 14.87
C PRO A 16 1.34 -5.91 16.24
N VAL A 17 0.30 -5.18 16.65
CA VAL A 17 0.18 -4.55 17.97
C VAL A 17 0.13 -5.65 19.05
N TYR A 18 1.25 -5.97 19.67
CA TYR A 18 1.27 -6.78 20.89
C TYR A 18 0.80 -5.91 22.06
N LYS A 19 -0.44 -6.13 22.51
CA LYS A 19 -0.96 -5.59 23.78
C LYS A 19 -0.07 -6.08 24.93
N ARG A 20 0.58 -5.16 25.65
CA ARG A 20 1.22 -5.44 26.94
C ARG A 20 0.15 -5.86 27.96
N SER A 21 0.13 -7.14 28.33
CA SER A 21 -0.58 -7.61 29.53
C SER A 21 0.29 -7.45 30.76
N ALA A 22 -0.21 -6.73 31.78
CA ALA A 22 0.44 -6.56 33.07
C ALA A 22 0.58 -7.90 33.84
N PRO A 23 1.60 -8.07 34.70
CA PRO A 23 1.82 -9.34 35.40
C PRO A 23 0.85 -9.50 36.57
N LYS A 24 0.18 -10.65 36.64
CA LYS A 24 -0.57 -11.07 37.83
C LYS A 24 0.40 -11.65 38.87
N ARG A 25 0.31 -11.15 40.10
CA ARG A 25 0.89 -11.76 41.30
C ARG A 25 0.16 -13.06 41.63
N SER A 26 0.90 -14.16 41.77
CA SER A 26 0.49 -15.30 42.60
C SER A 26 1.74 -15.84 43.29
N LEU A 27 1.69 -15.86 44.62
CA LEU A 27 2.63 -16.59 45.45
C LEU A 27 2.44 -18.07 45.21
N ASP A 28 3.53 -18.81 45.01
CA ASP A 28 3.68 -20.13 45.60
C ASP A 28 5.17 -20.47 45.73
N SER A 29 5.53 -20.84 46.95
CA SER A 29 6.86 -21.22 47.39
C SER A 29 7.04 -22.73 47.27
N SER A 30 8.04 -23.19 46.51
CA SER A 30 8.74 -24.44 46.83
C SER A 30 10.13 -24.44 46.18
N ASN A 31 11.14 -24.72 47.01
CA ASN A 31 12.55 -24.83 46.67
C ASN A 31 12.81 -25.94 45.66
N SER A 32 13.51 -25.63 44.57
CA SER A 32 14.43 -26.58 43.92
C SER A 32 15.51 -25.82 43.14
N SER A 33 16.71 -25.84 43.72
CA SER A 33 18.04 -25.75 43.10
C SER A 33 18.26 -24.75 41.96
N ASP A 34 19.03 -23.73 42.30
CA ASP A 34 19.78 -22.87 41.38
C ASP A 34 20.42 -23.67 40.23
N THR A 35 19.89 -23.47 39.03
CA THR A 35 20.65 -23.58 37.79
C THR A 35 20.53 -22.22 37.15
N GLU A 36 21.62 -21.44 37.23
CA GLU A 36 21.77 -20.25 36.42
C GLU A 36 21.56 -20.69 34.96
N ASN A 37 20.53 -20.13 34.30
CA ASN A 37 20.33 -20.33 32.87
C ASN A 37 21.54 -19.73 32.15
N GLU A 38 22.58 -20.52 31.88
CA GLU A 38 23.57 -20.22 30.86
C GLU A 38 22.79 -20.09 29.55
N GLU A 39 22.57 -18.86 29.06
CA GLU A 39 22.05 -18.68 27.71
C GLU A 39 23.09 -19.27 26.76
N ASP A 40 22.73 -20.37 26.08
CA ASP A 40 23.60 -21.02 25.09
C ASP A 40 24.21 -19.96 24.15
N GLU A 41 25.54 -20.00 24.00
CA GLU A 41 26.25 -19.10 23.10
C GLU A 41 25.84 -19.42 21.65
N VAL A 42 25.18 -18.45 21.00
CA VAL A 42 24.79 -18.56 19.59
C VAL A 42 25.65 -17.60 18.79
N THR A 43 26.50 -18.17 17.95
CA THR A 43 27.53 -17.41 17.23
C THR A 43 27.13 -17.06 15.80
N VAL A 44 27.61 -15.93 15.29
CA VAL A 44 27.51 -15.57 13.87
C VAL A 44 28.10 -16.70 13.01
N LEU A 45 29.29 -17.18 13.36
CA LEU A 45 29.94 -18.28 12.64
C LEU A 45 29.07 -19.54 12.58
N GLY A 46 28.53 -19.98 13.72
CA GLY A 46 27.69 -21.17 13.78
C GLY A 46 26.42 -21.04 12.95
N GLN A 47 25.79 -19.86 12.91
CA GLN A 47 24.61 -19.64 12.07
C GLN A 47 24.95 -19.51 10.59
N ILE A 48 26.13 -18.97 10.23
CA ILE A 48 26.59 -18.97 8.84
C ILE A 48 26.80 -20.40 8.37
N GLU A 49 27.51 -21.20 9.17
CA GLU A 49 27.80 -22.60 8.84
C GLU A 49 26.50 -23.39 8.69
N LYS A 50 25.57 -23.26 9.65
CA LYS A 50 24.27 -23.91 9.59
C LYS A 50 23.41 -23.48 8.40
N LYS A 51 23.36 -22.18 8.07
CA LYS A 51 22.43 -21.67 7.06
C LYS A 51 22.96 -21.74 5.63
N TYR A 52 24.27 -21.63 5.45
CA TYR A 52 24.88 -21.47 4.13
C TYR A 52 25.85 -22.59 3.76
N LEU A 53 26.31 -23.41 4.72
CA LEU A 53 27.37 -24.38 4.52
C LEU A 53 27.02 -25.81 4.98
N ASP A 54 25.85 -26.02 5.60
CA ASP A 54 25.38 -27.34 6.00
C ASP A 54 24.64 -28.01 4.83
N ASP A 55 25.20 -29.12 4.35
CA ASP A 55 24.64 -29.91 3.24
C ASP A 55 23.52 -30.87 3.70
N ASN A 56 23.14 -30.88 4.99
CA ASN A 56 22.14 -31.80 5.52
C ASN A 56 20.70 -31.30 5.31
N GLU A 57 19.96 -31.96 4.40
CA GLU A 57 18.55 -31.70 4.04
C GLU A 57 17.51 -32.03 5.15
N SER A 58 17.53 -31.40 6.33
CA SER A 58 16.61 -31.83 7.41
C SER A 58 15.82 -30.76 8.17
N ASP A 59 15.76 -29.50 7.72
CA ASP A 59 14.89 -28.51 8.38
C ASP A 59 14.03 -27.68 7.41
N GLN A 60 13.16 -28.37 6.66
CA GLN A 60 12.03 -27.75 5.95
C GLN A 60 10.88 -27.42 6.92
N THR A 61 11.08 -26.44 7.80
CA THR A 61 9.97 -25.86 8.60
C THR A 61 9.95 -24.33 8.63
N GLN A 62 10.46 -23.68 7.58
CA GLN A 62 10.17 -22.26 7.32
C GLN A 62 9.16 -22.16 6.16
N PRO A 63 8.03 -21.45 6.33
CA PRO A 63 7.07 -21.29 5.24
C PRO A 63 7.76 -20.59 4.07
N PHE A 64 7.76 -21.27 2.93
CA PHE A 64 8.20 -20.74 1.65
C PHE A 64 7.40 -19.48 1.32
N VAL A 65 7.95 -18.31 1.62
CA VAL A 65 7.41 -17.05 1.10
C VAL A 65 7.82 -16.97 -0.36
N ILE A 66 6.83 -17.12 -1.24
CA ILE A 66 6.97 -17.00 -2.69
C ILE A 66 7.18 -15.52 -3.03
N PHE A 67 8.40 -15.00 -2.82
CA PHE A 67 8.99 -13.87 -3.54
C PHE A 67 10.51 -13.90 -3.28
N GLY A 68 11.28 -14.36 -4.27
CA GLY A 68 12.75 -14.41 -4.25
C GLY A 68 13.29 -15.72 -3.70
N THR A 69 13.83 -16.56 -4.59
CA THR A 69 14.61 -17.75 -4.20
C THR A 69 15.76 -17.32 -3.27
N SER A 70 15.75 -17.79 -2.02
CA SER A 70 16.92 -17.63 -1.14
C SER A 70 18.13 -18.26 -1.82
N PRO A 71 19.31 -17.59 -1.87
CA PRO A 71 20.53 -18.10 -2.52
C PRO A 71 21.14 -19.35 -1.83
N CYS A 72 20.37 -20.08 -1.03
CA CYS A 72 20.85 -21.02 -0.02
C CYS A 72 21.55 -22.27 -0.56
N HIS A 73 21.41 -22.60 -1.84
CA HIS A 73 22.01 -23.83 -2.39
C HIS A 73 23.17 -23.65 -3.37
N MET A 74 23.60 -22.40 -3.65
CA MET A 74 24.72 -22.14 -4.59
C MET A 74 25.84 -21.27 -4.00
N ALA A 75 25.70 -20.79 -2.76
CA ALA A 75 26.70 -19.96 -2.12
C ALA A 75 27.87 -20.82 -1.62
N SER A 76 28.92 -20.95 -2.42
CA SER A 76 30.22 -21.35 -1.85
C SER A 76 30.58 -20.39 -0.71
N ALA A 77 31.16 -20.90 0.38
CA ALA A 77 31.74 -20.11 1.48
C ALA A 77 32.56 -18.88 1.02
N ARG A 78 33.11 -18.92 -0.20
CA ARG A 78 33.94 -17.87 -0.81
C ARG A 78 33.18 -16.86 -1.68
N ALA A 79 31.85 -17.01 -1.80
CA ALA A 79 31.01 -16.23 -2.69
C ALA A 79 29.84 -15.52 -1.98
N LEU A 80 29.81 -15.53 -0.63
CA LEU A 80 28.80 -14.80 0.12
C LEU A 80 28.98 -13.30 -0.10
N GLU A 81 28.02 -12.69 -0.80
CA GLU A 81 27.90 -11.24 -0.95
C GLU A 81 26.81 -10.67 -0.03
N LEU A 82 25.82 -11.50 0.34
CA LEU A 82 24.70 -11.16 1.21
C LEU A 82 24.57 -12.21 2.31
N VAL A 83 24.59 -11.76 3.57
CA VAL A 83 24.40 -12.59 4.76
C VAL A 83 23.20 -12.08 5.54
N VAL A 84 22.17 -12.91 5.67
CA VAL A 84 20.92 -12.58 6.37
C VAL A 84 20.76 -13.56 7.52
N LEU A 85 20.97 -13.07 8.73
CA LEU A 85 20.97 -13.85 9.97
C LEU A 85 20.07 -13.18 11.03
N ASN A 86 18.93 -12.65 10.59
CA ASN A 86 17.97 -12.00 11.46
C ASN A 86 17.20 -13.02 12.32
N SER A 87 16.83 -12.63 13.55
CA SER A 87 16.01 -13.45 14.45
C SER A 87 16.62 -14.83 14.82
N MET A 88 17.95 -14.96 14.82
CA MET A 88 18.65 -16.21 15.09
C MET A 88 19.19 -16.34 16.52
N ARG A 89 18.84 -15.39 17.40
CA ARG A 89 19.29 -15.33 18.81
C ARG A 89 20.81 -15.17 18.96
N ILE A 90 21.49 -14.68 17.93
CA ILE A 90 22.96 -14.49 17.95
C ILE A 90 23.35 -13.53 19.06
N ASN A 91 24.37 -13.89 19.86
CA ASN A 91 24.93 -13.07 20.92
C ASN A 91 26.46 -12.89 20.83
N ALA A 92 27.16 -13.70 20.03
CA ALA A 92 28.62 -13.64 19.87
C ALA A 92 29.07 -13.85 18.40
N CYS A 93 30.34 -13.56 18.11
CA CYS A 93 30.91 -13.77 16.76
C CYS A 93 31.31 -15.23 16.50
N GLY A 94 31.78 -15.93 17.54
CA GLY A 94 32.46 -17.22 17.41
C GLY A 94 33.93 -17.07 17.02
N ASN A 95 34.52 -18.10 16.40
CA ASN A 95 35.94 -18.08 16.01
C ASN A 95 36.19 -17.07 14.87
N LEU A 96 36.92 -15.99 15.18
CA LEU A 96 37.14 -14.87 14.25
C LEU A 96 37.96 -15.28 13.01
N ASP A 97 38.95 -16.15 13.13
CA ASP A 97 39.78 -16.57 11.99
C ASP A 97 38.97 -17.33 10.93
N ARG A 98 38.09 -18.23 11.38
CA ARG A 98 37.14 -18.93 10.49
C ARG A 98 36.11 -17.96 9.92
N LEU A 99 35.55 -17.08 10.76
CA LEU A 99 34.58 -16.08 10.35
C LEU A 99 35.13 -15.15 9.25
N ALA A 100 36.38 -14.71 9.39
CA ALA A 100 37.10 -13.91 8.40
C ALA A 100 37.15 -14.58 7.01
N SER A 101 37.25 -15.92 6.99
CA SER A 101 37.29 -16.68 5.75
C SER A 101 35.98 -16.65 4.97
N HIS A 102 34.85 -16.54 5.68
CA HIS A 102 33.49 -16.48 5.12
C HIS A 102 33.05 -15.05 4.79
N LEU A 103 33.48 -14.06 5.56
CA LEU A 103 32.98 -12.68 5.49
C LEU A 103 33.77 -11.74 4.57
N ARG A 104 34.93 -12.17 4.06
CA ARG A 104 35.87 -11.33 3.28
C ARG A 104 35.27 -10.61 2.07
N ARG A 105 34.23 -11.17 1.43
CA ARG A 105 33.56 -10.62 0.23
C ARG A 105 32.13 -10.14 0.48
N VAL A 106 31.66 -10.25 1.71
CA VAL A 106 30.29 -9.90 2.07
C VAL A 106 30.11 -8.39 1.94
N LEU A 107 29.11 -8.01 1.17
CA LEU A 107 28.72 -6.63 0.89
C LEU A 107 27.57 -6.19 1.80
N GLU A 108 26.70 -7.12 2.18
CA GLU A 108 25.49 -6.82 2.95
C GLU A 108 25.32 -7.81 4.11
N VAL A 109 25.09 -7.29 5.30
CA VAL A 109 24.84 -8.10 6.51
C VAL A 109 23.58 -7.61 7.21
N ASP A 110 22.64 -8.52 7.43
CA ASP A 110 21.48 -8.33 8.29
C ASP A 110 21.58 -9.22 9.53
N LEU A 111 21.75 -8.58 10.68
CA LEU A 111 21.78 -9.17 12.02
C LEU A 111 20.67 -8.61 12.90
N SER A 112 19.58 -8.13 12.31
CA SER A 112 18.46 -7.56 13.06
C SER A 112 17.75 -8.59 13.97
N TYR A 113 17.14 -8.12 15.04
CA TYR A 113 16.37 -8.96 15.98
C TYR A 113 17.20 -10.10 16.62
N ASN A 114 18.47 -9.84 16.92
CA ASN A 114 19.33 -10.77 17.64
C ASN A 114 19.53 -10.32 19.10
N ARG A 115 20.44 -10.98 19.81
CA ARG A 115 20.74 -10.75 21.24
C ARG A 115 22.13 -10.14 21.44
N ILE A 116 22.65 -9.42 20.44
CA ILE A 116 23.97 -8.79 20.54
C ILE A 116 23.88 -7.65 21.55
N SER A 117 24.53 -7.83 22.70
CA SER A 117 24.49 -6.91 23.85
C SER A 117 25.81 -6.16 24.08
N SER A 118 26.74 -6.23 23.12
CA SER A 118 28.08 -5.64 23.27
C SER A 118 28.57 -4.99 21.97
N TRP A 119 29.04 -3.75 22.07
CA TRP A 119 29.71 -3.05 20.96
C TRP A 119 31.05 -3.70 20.60
N ASN A 120 31.70 -4.43 21.51
CA ASN A 120 32.90 -5.19 21.17
C ASN A 120 32.60 -6.32 20.18
N THR A 121 31.46 -6.99 20.30
CA THR A 121 31.02 -8.00 19.32
C THR A 121 30.81 -7.35 17.94
N ILE A 122 30.22 -6.14 17.91
CA ILE A 122 30.06 -5.38 16.67
C ILE A 122 31.42 -4.96 16.08
N ARG A 123 32.35 -4.49 16.92
CA ARG A 123 33.72 -4.13 16.53
C ARG A 123 34.43 -5.32 15.89
N GLU A 124 34.46 -6.46 16.56
CA GLU A 124 35.09 -7.70 16.08
C GLU A 124 34.49 -8.16 14.75
N LEU A 125 33.16 -8.07 14.61
CA LEU A 125 32.48 -8.42 13.37
C LEU A 125 32.84 -7.47 12.22
N LEU A 126 32.85 -6.16 12.47
CA LEU A 126 33.20 -5.14 11.47
C LEU A 126 34.66 -5.30 10.99
N GLU A 127 35.57 -5.72 11.87
CA GLU A 127 36.96 -6.04 11.51
C GLU A 127 37.06 -7.20 10.51
N GLN A 128 36.08 -8.12 10.50
CA GLN A 128 36.02 -9.25 9.56
C GLN A 128 35.27 -8.94 8.24
N LEU A 129 34.77 -7.71 8.07
CA LEU A 129 33.90 -7.29 6.97
C LEU A 129 34.49 -6.16 6.12
N PRO A 130 35.63 -6.39 5.43
CA PRO A 130 36.37 -5.32 4.74
C PRO A 130 35.66 -4.76 3.49
N ALA A 131 34.67 -5.47 2.94
CA ALA A 131 33.95 -5.10 1.72
C ALA A 131 32.52 -4.57 1.98
N LEU A 132 32.12 -4.45 3.25
CA LEU A 132 30.76 -4.15 3.68
C LEU A 132 30.26 -2.79 3.15
N LYS A 133 29.05 -2.81 2.61
CA LYS A 133 28.31 -1.66 2.08
C LYS A 133 27.02 -1.40 2.85
N VAL A 134 26.32 -2.45 3.24
CA VAL A 134 25.03 -2.35 3.96
C VAL A 134 25.13 -3.14 5.26
N PHE A 135 24.82 -2.48 6.38
CA PHE A 135 24.82 -3.13 7.68
C PHE A 135 23.53 -2.85 8.44
N ASN A 136 22.78 -3.90 8.73
CA ASN A 136 21.58 -3.83 9.55
C ASN A 136 21.81 -4.56 10.87
N ILE A 137 21.77 -3.82 11.97
CA ILE A 137 21.88 -4.36 13.33
C ILE A 137 20.67 -4.03 14.19
N SER A 138 19.55 -3.64 13.56
CA SER A 138 18.34 -3.19 14.24
C SER A 138 17.86 -4.14 15.34
N GLN A 139 17.25 -3.63 16.40
CA GLN A 139 16.56 -4.42 17.43
C GLN A 139 17.49 -5.44 18.11
N ASN A 140 18.70 -5.01 18.45
CA ASN A 140 19.62 -5.72 19.33
C ASN A 140 19.72 -4.99 20.67
N PRO A 141 19.93 -5.69 21.80
CA PRO A 141 20.04 -5.09 23.13
C PRO A 141 21.39 -4.39 23.36
N LEU A 142 21.83 -3.57 22.41
CA LEU A 142 23.10 -2.83 22.49
C LEU A 142 23.03 -1.76 23.59
N PRO A 143 24.10 -1.60 24.39
CA PRO A 143 24.14 -0.58 25.41
C PRO A 143 24.21 0.81 24.77
N VAL A 144 23.66 1.80 25.46
CA VAL A 144 23.64 3.20 25.01
C VAL A 144 25.05 3.74 24.80
N GLU A 145 25.99 3.33 25.65
CA GLU A 145 27.39 3.75 25.62
C GLU A 145 28.28 2.82 24.80
N ILE A 146 29.13 3.40 23.96
CA ILE A 146 30.13 2.68 23.18
C ILE A 146 31.42 2.62 23.98
N ASN A 147 31.77 1.42 24.45
CA ASN A 147 32.91 1.16 25.32
C ASN A 147 34.14 0.62 24.57
N CYS A 148 34.20 0.80 23.25
CA CYS A 148 35.29 0.30 22.41
C CYS A 148 35.54 1.22 21.21
N GLU A 149 36.73 1.11 20.61
CA GLU A 149 37.02 1.82 19.36
C GLU A 149 36.51 1.02 18.16
N LEU A 150 35.56 1.59 17.41
CA LEU A 150 35.08 0.98 16.17
C LEU A 150 36.08 1.15 15.01
N PRO A 151 36.23 0.13 14.13
CA PRO A 151 37.09 0.23 12.95
C PRO A 151 36.52 1.22 11.93
N ALA A 152 37.38 1.75 11.07
CA ALA A 152 36.95 2.63 9.98
C ALA A 152 36.32 1.80 8.84
N CYS A 153 35.04 2.06 8.57
CA CYS A 153 34.25 1.36 7.55
C CYS A 153 34.10 2.24 6.29
N ASN A 154 35.19 2.43 5.56
CA ASN A 154 35.26 3.34 4.40
C ASN A 154 34.44 2.92 3.17
N ARG A 155 33.81 1.74 3.19
CA ARG A 155 32.96 1.25 2.10
C ARG A 155 31.48 1.21 2.47
N LEU A 156 31.15 1.45 3.74
CA LEU A 156 29.79 1.38 4.22
C LEU A 156 28.99 2.58 3.71
N THR A 157 27.93 2.31 2.97
CA THR A 157 27.04 3.31 2.37
C THR A 157 25.67 3.34 3.04
N ALA A 158 25.23 2.25 3.67
CA ALA A 158 23.95 2.18 4.38
C ALA A 158 24.08 1.53 5.76
N LEU A 159 23.49 2.16 6.77
CA LEU A 159 23.48 1.68 8.15
C LEU A 159 22.06 1.73 8.72
N VAL A 160 21.63 0.61 9.31
CA VAL A 160 20.32 0.47 9.94
C VAL A 160 20.50 0.17 11.43
N LEU A 161 20.13 1.13 12.28
CA LEU A 161 20.21 1.10 13.74
C LEU A 161 18.82 1.20 14.39
N ASN A 162 17.77 0.70 13.75
CA ASN A 162 16.41 0.89 14.27
C ASN A 162 16.24 0.18 15.61
N GLY A 163 15.62 0.83 16.60
CA GLY A 163 15.40 0.28 17.94
C GLY A 163 16.67 0.01 18.75
N ASN A 164 17.84 0.40 18.25
CA ASN A 164 19.08 0.47 19.02
C ASN A 164 19.26 1.93 19.40
N CYS A 165 19.32 2.26 20.69
CA CYS A 165 19.25 3.64 21.17
C CYS A 165 20.64 4.24 21.44
N PRO A 166 21.44 4.70 20.44
CA PRO A 166 22.66 5.42 20.71
C PRO A 166 22.31 6.82 21.24
N SER A 167 23.04 7.28 22.25
CA SER A 167 23.03 8.70 22.61
C SER A 167 23.51 9.55 21.40
N PRO A 168 23.17 10.84 21.31
CA PRO A 168 23.66 11.71 20.23
C PRO A 168 25.19 11.72 20.11
N LYS A 169 25.89 11.67 21.25
CA LYS A 169 27.35 11.57 21.31
C LYS A 169 27.87 10.29 20.69
N ASN A 170 27.23 9.15 20.96
CA ASN A 170 27.65 7.86 20.42
C ASN A 170 27.29 7.72 18.94
N LEU A 171 26.16 8.30 18.52
CA LEU A 171 25.82 8.38 17.10
C LEU A 171 26.90 9.17 16.33
N ARG A 172 27.40 10.29 16.87
CA ARG A 172 28.55 11.03 16.30
C ARG A 172 29.78 10.14 16.14
N VAL A 173 30.11 9.35 17.17
CA VAL A 173 31.26 8.42 17.13
C VAL A 173 31.08 7.36 16.03
N VAL A 174 29.93 6.71 15.95
CA VAL A 174 29.63 5.70 14.91
C VAL A 174 29.76 6.30 13.51
N ILE A 175 29.11 7.45 13.27
CA ILE A 175 29.11 8.11 11.97
C ILE A 175 30.52 8.58 11.58
N SER A 176 31.34 9.05 12.54
CA SER A 176 32.72 9.46 12.26
C SER A 176 33.61 8.35 11.70
N LYS A 177 33.28 7.08 11.98
CA LYS A 177 33.99 5.91 11.47
C LYS A 177 33.47 5.44 10.11
N MET A 178 32.44 6.09 9.56
CA MET A 178 31.75 5.72 8.31
C MET A 178 31.68 6.94 7.37
N PRO A 179 32.81 7.43 6.83
CA PRO A 179 32.89 8.74 6.16
C PRO A 179 32.12 8.84 4.83
N PHE A 180 31.71 7.70 4.24
CA PHE A 180 30.97 7.64 2.96
C PHE A 180 29.53 7.16 3.14
N LEU A 181 28.98 7.24 4.36
CA LEU A 181 27.62 6.79 4.65
C LEU A 181 26.59 7.70 3.97
N GLU A 182 25.71 7.12 3.16
CA GLU A 182 24.67 7.82 2.39
C GLU A 182 23.26 7.59 2.94
N GLU A 183 23.01 6.39 3.49
CA GLU A 183 21.71 6.00 4.02
C GLU A 183 21.80 5.65 5.51
N LEU A 184 20.96 6.29 6.33
CA LEU A 184 20.91 6.07 7.78
C LEU A 184 19.47 5.87 8.24
N HIS A 185 19.25 4.76 8.95
CA HIS A 185 17.95 4.43 9.53
C HIS A 185 18.06 4.35 11.06
N LEU A 186 17.27 5.17 11.74
CA LEU A 186 17.22 5.34 13.19
C LEU A 186 15.79 5.19 13.73
N ALA A 187 14.91 4.50 13.00
CA ALA A 187 13.52 4.35 13.41
C ALA A 187 13.40 3.65 14.78
N ASP A 188 12.31 3.89 15.50
CA ASP A 188 12.04 3.30 16.82
C ASP A 188 13.07 3.66 17.93
N ASN A 189 13.84 4.73 17.73
CA ASN A 189 14.78 5.27 18.73
C ASN A 189 14.30 6.59 19.32
N ASP A 190 14.58 6.85 20.60
CA ASP A 190 14.28 8.15 21.21
C ASP A 190 15.28 9.23 20.76
N LEU A 191 14.90 10.05 19.77
CA LEU A 191 15.74 11.11 19.23
C LEU A 191 15.49 12.49 19.85
N ARG A 192 14.65 12.59 20.89
CA ARG A 192 14.44 13.87 21.62
C ARG A 192 15.74 14.47 22.17
N PRO A 193 16.71 13.69 22.68
CA PRO A 193 18.00 14.24 23.09
C PRO A 193 18.80 14.83 21.93
N ALA A 194 18.78 14.18 20.75
CA ALA A 194 19.49 14.67 19.56
C ALA A 194 18.85 15.96 19.01
N ALA A 195 17.53 16.06 19.07
CA ALA A 195 16.79 17.23 18.65
C ALA A 195 17.12 18.50 19.46
N LYS A 196 17.53 18.32 20.73
CA LYS A 196 17.81 19.39 21.70
C LYS A 196 19.29 19.49 22.05
N ASP A 197 20.17 18.84 21.28
CA ASP A 197 21.60 18.87 21.52
C ASP A 197 22.12 20.31 21.38
N GLU A 198 22.95 20.73 22.33
CA GLU A 198 23.60 22.05 22.29
C GLU A 198 24.62 22.10 21.13
N ASP A 199 25.26 20.95 20.85
CA ASP A 199 26.13 20.79 19.70
C ASP A 199 25.31 20.68 18.41
N ASN A 200 25.14 21.83 17.76
CA ASN A 200 24.44 21.96 16.48
C ASN A 200 25.32 21.65 15.27
N SER A 201 26.55 21.12 15.45
CA SER A 201 27.42 20.77 14.34
C SER A 201 26.84 19.60 13.52
N PRO A 202 26.90 19.67 12.17
CA PRO A 202 26.50 18.55 11.33
C PRO A 202 27.26 17.27 11.68
N MET A 203 26.55 16.15 11.85
CA MET A 203 27.16 14.84 12.09
C MET A 203 27.72 14.23 10.80
N SER A 204 27.03 14.46 9.69
CA SER A 204 27.47 14.00 8.37
C SER A 204 26.99 14.94 7.28
N LEU A 205 27.83 15.10 6.24
CA LEU A 205 27.51 15.84 5.03
C LEU A 205 27.26 14.92 3.83
N THR A 206 27.28 13.60 4.02
CA THR A 206 27.12 12.60 2.95
C THR A 206 25.73 11.94 2.98
N ILE A 207 25.08 11.90 4.14
CA ILE A 207 23.77 11.25 4.31
C ILE A 207 22.70 11.98 3.50
N ASN A 208 22.10 11.26 2.56
CA ASN A 208 21.06 11.72 1.66
C ASN A 208 19.72 10.97 1.84
N VAL A 209 19.72 9.79 2.49
CA VAL A 209 18.51 9.08 2.94
C VAL A 209 18.53 9.01 4.46
N LEU A 210 17.49 9.56 5.11
CA LEU A 210 17.33 9.52 6.55
C LEU A 210 15.96 8.95 6.93
N ASN A 211 15.96 7.92 7.76
CA ASN A 211 14.74 7.40 8.39
C ASN A 211 14.77 7.63 9.91
N ILE A 212 13.82 8.44 10.38
CA ILE A 212 13.59 8.83 11.78
C ILE A 212 12.11 8.63 12.13
N SER A 213 11.54 7.52 11.68
CA SER A 213 10.15 7.15 11.96
C SER A 213 10.00 6.64 13.39
N ASN A 214 8.89 6.99 14.05
CA ASN A 214 8.61 6.58 15.43
C ASN A 214 9.75 6.92 16.40
N CYS A 215 10.26 8.17 16.32
CA CYS A 215 11.42 8.61 17.09
C CYS A 215 11.07 9.53 18.27
N CYS A 216 9.82 9.46 18.75
CA CYS A 216 9.29 10.31 19.81
C CYS A 216 9.39 11.83 19.54
N LEU A 217 9.38 12.24 18.27
CA LEU A 217 9.41 13.66 17.89
C LEU A 217 8.00 14.26 18.05
N GLU A 218 7.81 15.15 19.02
CA GLU A 218 6.51 15.72 19.37
C GLU A 218 6.21 17.01 18.60
N THR A 219 7.24 17.79 18.27
CA THR A 219 7.12 19.06 17.55
C THR A 219 7.89 19.05 16.24
N TRP A 220 7.52 19.93 15.31
CA TRP A 220 8.29 20.12 14.09
C TRP A 220 9.68 20.73 14.37
N ASP A 221 9.82 21.51 15.44
CA ASP A 221 11.12 22.00 15.89
C ASP A 221 12.06 20.85 16.29
N ASP A 222 11.53 19.78 16.93
CA ASP A 222 12.33 18.59 17.24
C ASP A 222 12.84 17.91 15.96
N ALA A 223 11.98 17.78 14.95
CA ALA A 223 12.34 17.23 13.64
C ALA A 223 13.42 18.08 12.95
N ILE A 224 13.30 19.40 13.00
CA ILE A 224 14.32 20.31 12.48
C ILE A 224 15.63 20.19 13.25
N GLY A 225 15.59 20.03 14.58
CA GLY A 225 16.76 19.75 15.41
C GLY A 225 17.57 18.55 14.89
N VAL A 226 16.89 17.45 14.59
CA VAL A 226 17.53 16.25 14.01
C VAL A 226 18.00 16.49 12.57
N LEU A 227 17.21 17.14 11.74
CA LEU A 227 17.57 17.40 10.33
C LEU A 227 18.80 18.29 10.17
N ARG A 228 19.08 19.19 11.13
CA ARG A 228 20.30 20.02 11.15
C ARG A 228 21.57 19.19 11.19
N LEU A 229 21.52 18.01 11.80
CA LEU A 229 22.64 17.09 11.88
C LEU A 229 22.98 16.45 10.53
N PHE A 230 22.00 16.46 9.60
CA PHE A 230 22.06 15.80 8.29
C PHE A 230 21.59 16.75 7.16
N PRO A 231 22.32 17.86 6.90
CA PRO A 231 21.85 18.95 6.05
C PRO A 231 21.77 18.63 4.55
N LYS A 232 22.23 17.44 4.12
CA LYS A 232 22.18 16.98 2.73
C LYS A 232 21.08 15.94 2.47
N CYS A 233 20.15 15.78 3.40
CA CYS A 233 19.04 14.83 3.28
C CYS A 233 18.12 15.15 2.08
N VAL A 234 18.01 14.19 1.15
CA VAL A 234 17.15 14.28 -0.04
C VAL A 234 15.88 13.45 0.14
N ARG A 235 15.98 12.29 0.81
CA ARG A 235 14.86 11.41 1.13
C ARG A 235 14.68 11.34 2.64
N LEU A 236 13.57 11.87 3.11
CA LEU A 236 13.23 11.90 4.53
C LEU A 236 12.05 10.97 4.81
N VAL A 237 12.24 10.02 5.72
CA VAL A 237 11.19 9.18 6.28
C VAL A 237 11.02 9.55 7.74
N ILE A 238 9.90 10.19 8.08
CA ILE A 238 9.63 10.74 9.42
C ILE A 238 8.21 10.39 9.88
N GLY A 239 7.76 9.19 9.52
CA GLY A 239 6.43 8.69 9.85
C GLY A 239 6.25 8.39 11.34
N SER A 240 5.00 8.20 11.76
CA SER A 240 4.64 7.72 13.11
C SER A 240 5.21 8.56 14.26
N ASN A 241 5.40 9.87 14.04
CA ASN A 241 5.82 10.83 15.07
C ASN A 241 4.62 11.65 15.58
N GLY A 242 4.81 12.38 16.69
CA GLY A 242 3.75 13.07 17.42
C GLY A 242 3.35 14.43 16.87
N PHE A 243 4.13 15.04 15.97
CA PHE A 243 3.82 16.37 15.44
C PHE A 243 2.55 16.37 14.59
N ALA A 244 1.70 17.37 14.84
CA ALA A 244 0.40 17.52 14.16
C ALA A 244 0.46 18.44 12.93
N LYS A 245 1.50 19.27 12.80
CA LYS A 245 1.65 20.23 11.69
C LYS A 245 3.12 20.56 11.45
N ILE A 246 3.46 20.84 10.20
CA ILE A 246 4.80 21.31 9.79
C ILE A 246 4.80 22.84 9.89
N THR A 247 5.65 23.43 10.71
CA THR A 247 5.65 24.87 10.98
C THR A 247 6.90 25.56 10.44
N LYS A 248 6.75 26.83 10.08
CA LYS A 248 7.92 27.70 9.85
C LYS A 248 8.49 28.04 11.23
N THR A 249 9.69 27.54 11.54
CA THR A 249 10.37 27.81 12.82
C THR A 249 10.56 29.32 13.06
N CYS A 250 10.53 29.76 14.32
CA CYS A 250 10.51 31.16 14.71
C CYS A 250 11.84 31.94 14.42
N SER A 251 11.63 33.18 13.95
CA SER A 251 12.47 34.40 13.76
C SER A 251 14.00 34.38 13.54
N ALA A 252 14.82 33.43 14.01
CA ALA A 252 16.28 33.44 13.79
C ALA A 252 16.77 32.23 12.95
N ALA A 253 16.06 31.11 13.01
CA ALA A 253 16.40 29.87 12.30
C ALA A 253 15.77 29.77 10.89
N LYS A 254 15.00 30.77 10.47
CA LYS A 254 14.19 30.72 9.24
C LYS A 254 15.02 30.37 8.00
N HIS A 255 16.17 31.01 7.80
CA HIS A 255 17.02 30.75 6.64
C HIS A 255 17.58 29.32 6.64
N MET A 256 17.96 28.79 7.81
CA MET A 256 18.52 27.45 7.93
C MET A 256 17.46 26.38 7.74
N THR A 257 16.30 26.53 8.39
CA THR A 257 15.14 25.65 8.19
C THR A 257 14.74 25.58 6.73
N SER A 258 14.66 26.73 6.04
CA SER A 258 14.37 26.79 4.60
C SER A 258 15.40 26.05 3.76
N GLN A 259 16.70 26.09 4.11
CA GLN A 259 17.73 25.34 3.39
C GLN A 259 17.61 23.82 3.60
N LEU A 260 17.32 23.39 4.83
CA LEU A 260 17.17 21.96 5.16
C LEU A 260 16.02 21.33 4.36
N VAL A 261 14.85 21.96 4.39
CA VAL A 261 13.66 21.46 3.68
C VAL A 261 13.74 21.65 2.17
N ALA A 262 14.54 22.59 1.67
CA ALA A 262 14.71 22.81 0.23
C ALA A 262 15.44 21.67 -0.49
N SER A 263 16.24 20.88 0.23
CA SER A 263 16.97 19.74 -0.35
C SER A 263 16.13 18.47 -0.48
N VAL A 264 15.06 18.35 0.31
CA VAL A 264 14.20 17.17 0.38
C VAL A 264 13.32 17.06 -0.87
N ARG A 265 13.42 15.93 -1.56
CA ARG A 265 12.65 15.61 -2.78
C ARG A 265 11.68 14.45 -2.59
N SER A 266 11.93 13.58 -1.62
CA SER A 266 11.06 12.46 -1.25
C SER A 266 10.77 12.52 0.24
N LEU A 267 9.49 12.50 0.61
CA LEU A 267 9.02 12.66 1.98
C LEU A 267 8.00 11.58 2.32
N CYS A 268 8.23 10.89 3.43
CA CYS A 268 7.31 9.88 3.96
C CYS A 268 6.83 10.28 5.36
N LEU A 269 5.53 10.56 5.46
CA LEU A 269 4.81 11.02 6.66
C LEU A 269 3.73 10.01 7.08
N ASN A 270 3.91 8.74 6.74
CA ASN A 270 2.94 7.70 7.08
C ASN A 270 2.70 7.66 8.59
N GLY A 271 1.44 7.58 9.02
CA GLY A 271 1.09 7.49 10.44
C GLY A 271 1.28 8.78 11.25
N CYS A 272 1.55 9.93 10.61
CA CYS A 272 1.58 11.22 11.29
C CYS A 272 0.17 11.67 11.72
N ASN A 273 0.10 12.46 12.78
CA ASN A 273 -1.15 12.88 13.42
C ASN A 273 -1.79 14.12 12.76
N PHE A 274 -1.88 14.14 11.42
CA PHE A 274 -2.51 15.25 10.70
C PHE A 274 -4.03 15.08 10.72
N LYS A 275 -4.73 16.12 11.22
CA LYS A 275 -6.18 16.10 11.44
C LYS A 275 -6.94 17.10 10.58
N ASP A 276 -6.24 18.00 9.90
CA ASP A 276 -6.82 19.08 9.10
C ASP A 276 -6.06 19.27 7.78
N TRP A 277 -6.70 19.94 6.83
CA TRP A 277 -6.12 20.23 5.51
C TRP A 277 -4.96 21.24 5.60
N ASP A 278 -4.97 22.16 6.55
CA ASP A 278 -3.86 23.09 6.78
C ASP A 278 -2.55 22.35 7.09
N SER A 279 -2.64 21.21 7.78
CA SER A 279 -1.49 20.34 8.07
C SER A 279 -0.99 19.64 6.81
N ILE A 280 -1.86 19.30 5.87
CA ILE A 280 -1.44 18.80 4.55
C ILE A 280 -0.80 19.91 3.72
N GLU A 281 -1.39 21.11 3.72
CA GLU A 281 -0.87 22.27 3.00
C GLU A 281 0.47 22.75 3.56
N SER A 282 0.76 22.46 4.83
CA SER A 282 2.09 22.71 5.41
C SER A 282 3.23 21.94 4.72
N ILE A 283 2.94 20.90 3.94
CA ILE A 283 3.89 20.19 3.10
C ILE A 283 4.40 21.08 1.94
N LEU A 284 3.68 22.15 1.58
CA LEU A 284 4.16 23.15 0.61
C LEU A 284 5.43 23.90 1.07
N LEU A 285 5.83 23.74 2.33
CA LEU A 285 7.13 24.20 2.83
C LEU A 285 8.33 23.51 2.18
N PHE A 286 8.13 22.38 1.48
CA PHE A 286 9.17 21.66 0.75
C PHE A 286 9.14 22.04 -0.74
N PRO A 287 9.93 23.04 -1.18
CA PRO A 287 9.81 23.58 -2.54
C PRO A 287 10.25 22.60 -3.64
N ALA A 288 11.11 21.63 -3.31
CA ALA A 288 11.65 20.65 -4.25
C ALA A 288 10.96 19.28 -4.15
N LEU A 289 9.84 19.17 -3.42
CA LEU A 289 9.17 17.90 -3.18
C LEU A 289 8.54 17.34 -4.45
N LEU A 290 8.91 16.10 -4.78
CA LEU A 290 8.43 15.36 -5.94
C LEU A 290 7.72 14.06 -5.56
N ASP A 291 8.12 13.41 -4.46
CA ASP A 291 7.58 12.14 -4.01
C ASP A 291 7.04 12.24 -2.58
N LEU A 292 5.79 11.86 -2.38
CA LEU A 292 5.12 11.94 -1.09
C LEU A 292 4.45 10.62 -0.73
N ARG A 293 4.67 10.15 0.49
CA ARG A 293 3.95 9.03 1.10
C ARG A 293 3.23 9.50 2.35
N ILE A 294 1.91 9.41 2.35
CA ILE A 294 1.00 9.90 3.39
C ILE A 294 -0.14 8.90 3.59
N ARG A 295 0.18 7.74 4.15
CA ARG A 295 -0.80 6.71 4.52
C ARG A 295 -1.12 6.77 6.01
N ASN A 296 -2.26 6.21 6.41
CA ASN A 296 -2.67 6.08 7.81
C ASN A 296 -2.72 7.43 8.55
N ILE A 297 -3.24 8.47 7.88
CA ILE A 297 -3.42 9.80 8.45
C ILE A 297 -4.86 9.91 8.99
N PRO A 298 -5.08 10.43 10.22
CA PRO A 298 -6.42 10.58 10.79
C PRO A 298 -7.41 11.35 9.92
N LEU A 299 -6.97 12.42 9.24
CA LEU A 299 -7.79 13.20 8.31
C LEU A 299 -8.46 12.36 7.22
N PHE A 300 -7.86 11.26 6.78
CA PHE A 300 -8.33 10.47 5.64
C PHE A 300 -9.26 9.31 6.03
N GLN A 301 -9.55 9.10 7.32
CA GLN A 301 -10.30 7.91 7.78
C GLN A 301 -11.73 7.85 7.24
N GLU A 302 -12.38 9.00 7.05
CA GLU A 302 -13.77 9.11 6.59
C GLU A 302 -13.89 9.27 5.06
N MET A 303 -12.77 9.20 4.33
CA MET A 303 -12.72 9.49 2.89
C MET A 303 -12.43 8.23 2.09
N SER A 304 -13.02 8.13 0.89
CA SER A 304 -12.63 7.08 -0.04
C SER A 304 -11.19 7.26 -0.54
N ASP A 305 -10.63 6.18 -1.05
CA ASP A 305 -9.27 6.16 -1.59
C ASP A 305 -9.07 7.09 -2.79
N GLU A 306 -10.13 7.28 -3.58
CA GLU A 306 -10.17 8.16 -4.75
C GLU A 306 -10.29 9.63 -4.34
N GLU A 307 -11.24 9.95 -3.44
CA GLU A 307 -11.41 11.31 -2.91
C GLU A 307 -10.14 11.83 -2.26
N ARG A 308 -9.53 11.04 -1.35
CA ARG A 308 -8.29 11.47 -0.67
C ARG A 308 -7.15 11.70 -1.68
N HIS A 309 -7.07 10.87 -2.73
CA HIS A 309 -6.05 11.01 -3.75
C HIS A 309 -6.21 12.34 -4.49
N HIS A 310 -7.39 12.60 -5.04
CA HIS A 310 -7.65 13.83 -5.79
C HIS A 310 -7.52 15.09 -4.92
N LEU A 311 -8.00 15.04 -3.67
CA LEU A 311 -7.93 16.19 -2.76
C LEU A 311 -6.51 16.55 -2.32
N VAL A 312 -5.60 15.57 -2.28
CA VAL A 312 -4.16 15.82 -2.04
C VAL A 312 -3.47 16.32 -3.31
N VAL A 313 -3.71 15.67 -4.45
CA VAL A 313 -3.07 16.02 -5.73
C VAL A 313 -3.41 17.44 -6.16
N GLY A 314 -4.66 17.87 -5.96
CA GLY A 314 -5.10 19.24 -6.27
C GLY A 314 -4.40 20.32 -5.43
N ARG A 315 -3.98 19.99 -4.20
CA ARG A 315 -3.21 20.92 -3.33
C ARG A 315 -1.73 20.95 -3.67
N LEU A 316 -1.15 19.78 -3.92
CA LEU A 316 0.30 19.61 -4.08
C LEU A 316 0.68 19.53 -5.57
N ARG A 317 0.71 20.70 -6.21
CA ARG A 317 0.88 20.85 -7.66
C ARG A 317 2.23 20.37 -8.21
N SER A 318 3.30 20.44 -7.42
CA SER A 318 4.65 20.02 -7.84
C SER A 318 4.88 18.51 -7.77
N LEU A 319 3.94 17.76 -7.18
CA LEU A 319 4.13 16.36 -6.87
C LEU A 319 4.15 15.49 -8.15
N LYS A 320 5.08 14.54 -8.23
CA LYS A 320 5.19 13.57 -9.33
C LYS A 320 4.75 12.18 -8.92
N THR A 321 4.91 11.81 -7.66
CA THR A 321 4.47 10.53 -7.13
C THR A 321 3.77 10.71 -5.79
N LEU A 322 2.62 10.05 -5.64
CA LEU A 322 1.85 10.01 -4.40
C LEU A 322 1.61 8.56 -4.00
N ASN A 323 2.05 8.17 -2.81
CA ASN A 323 1.88 6.81 -2.27
C ASN A 323 2.39 5.71 -3.22
N GLY A 324 3.43 5.99 -4.00
CA GLY A 324 4.01 5.08 -4.98
C GLY A 324 3.37 5.12 -6.38
N SER A 325 2.22 5.78 -6.53
CA SER A 325 1.57 5.98 -7.83
C SER A 325 2.17 7.18 -8.54
N VAL A 326 2.50 7.02 -9.82
CA VAL A 326 3.00 8.10 -10.68
C VAL A 326 1.83 8.97 -11.13
N LEU A 327 1.97 10.28 -10.95
CA LEU A 327 0.99 11.28 -11.38
C LEU A 327 1.34 11.74 -12.80
N THR A 328 0.70 11.13 -13.80
CA THR A 328 0.77 11.60 -15.19
C THR A 328 0.03 12.94 -15.34
N PRO A 329 0.30 13.73 -16.39
CA PRO A 329 -0.44 14.96 -16.66
C PRO A 329 -1.96 14.75 -16.70
N ASP A 330 -2.42 13.67 -17.34
CA ASP A 330 -3.85 13.35 -17.46
C ASP A 330 -4.49 13.05 -16.10
N CYS A 331 -3.86 12.19 -15.28
CA CYS A 331 -4.34 11.89 -13.92
C CYS A 331 -4.34 13.13 -13.02
N ARG A 332 -3.37 14.03 -13.22
CA ARG A 332 -3.31 15.31 -12.50
C ARG A 332 -4.45 16.23 -12.91
N GLU A 333 -4.70 16.36 -14.21
CA GLU A 333 -5.80 17.16 -14.74
C GLU A 333 -7.16 16.64 -14.25
N GLU A 334 -7.36 15.33 -14.27
CA GLU A 334 -8.53 14.67 -13.68
C GLU A 334 -8.69 15.01 -12.19
N SER A 335 -7.60 14.88 -11.43
CA SER A 335 -7.59 15.21 -9.99
C SER A 335 -7.89 16.67 -9.70
N GLU A 336 -7.34 17.59 -10.49
CA GLU A 336 -7.56 19.03 -10.34
C GLU A 336 -9.01 19.41 -10.71
N ARG A 337 -9.62 18.76 -11.71
CA ARG A 337 -11.05 18.93 -12.01
C ARG A 337 -11.95 18.36 -10.94
N PHE A 338 -11.63 17.18 -10.41
CA PHE A 338 -12.34 16.60 -9.27
C PHE A 338 -12.29 17.56 -8.07
N PHE A 339 -11.10 18.09 -7.77
CA PHE A 339 -10.90 19.07 -6.70
C PHE A 339 -11.78 20.32 -6.88
N LEU A 340 -11.86 20.87 -8.08
CA LEU A 340 -12.70 22.03 -8.39
C LEU A 340 -14.18 21.72 -8.16
N ARG A 341 -14.68 20.57 -8.65
CA ARG A 341 -16.08 20.15 -8.45
C ARG A 341 -16.39 19.95 -6.98
N PHE A 342 -15.48 19.33 -6.24
CA PHE A 342 -15.63 19.07 -4.81
C PHE A 342 -15.79 20.39 -4.02
N TYR A 343 -14.88 21.35 -4.22
CA TYR A 343 -14.89 22.62 -3.50
C TYR A 343 -15.91 23.64 -4.03
N GLN A 344 -16.51 23.42 -5.20
CA GLN A 344 -17.59 24.28 -5.71
C GLN A 344 -18.81 24.27 -4.78
N LEU A 345 -19.10 23.13 -4.15
CA LEU A 345 -20.24 22.94 -3.24
C LEU A 345 -19.90 23.34 -1.79
N GLN A 346 -18.63 23.58 -1.48
CA GLN A 346 -18.17 23.87 -0.11
C GLN A 346 -18.15 25.38 0.14
N GLN A 347 -18.45 25.79 1.38
CA GLN A 347 -18.41 27.20 1.79
C GLN A 347 -16.97 27.73 1.89
N VAL A 348 -16.05 26.91 2.41
CA VAL A 348 -14.63 27.26 2.57
C VAL A 348 -13.83 26.64 1.44
N LYS A 349 -13.14 27.49 0.68
CA LYS A 349 -12.31 27.10 -0.46
C LYS A 349 -10.84 27.32 -0.13
N PRO A 350 -9.97 26.35 -0.42
CA PRO A 350 -8.52 26.51 -0.25
C PRO A 350 -7.96 27.57 -1.20
N ASP A 351 -6.84 28.20 -0.85
CA ASP A 351 -6.21 29.25 -1.67
C ASP A 351 -5.88 28.78 -3.10
N VAL A 352 -5.50 27.51 -3.24
CA VAL A 352 -5.19 26.88 -4.54
C VAL A 352 -6.40 26.83 -5.48
N TYR A 353 -7.62 26.92 -4.95
CA TYR A 353 -8.86 26.81 -5.73
C TYR A 353 -8.92 27.85 -6.86
N ASN A 354 -8.70 29.13 -6.54
CA ASN A 354 -8.75 30.19 -7.53
C ASN A 354 -7.67 30.00 -8.60
N THR A 355 -6.48 29.56 -8.19
CA THR A 355 -5.40 29.26 -9.14
C THR A 355 -5.75 28.11 -10.08
N LEU A 356 -6.50 27.11 -9.61
CA LEU A 356 -6.97 26.01 -10.46
C LEU A 356 -8.11 26.45 -11.39
N VAL A 357 -8.98 27.36 -10.96
CA VAL A 357 -10.01 27.97 -11.83
C VAL A 357 -9.36 28.75 -12.98
N ASP A 358 -8.28 29.49 -12.71
CA ASP A 358 -7.55 30.22 -13.75
C ASP A 358 -6.92 29.29 -14.81
N VAL A 359 -6.58 28.05 -14.41
CA VAL A 359 -5.95 27.05 -15.29
C VAL A 359 -7.00 26.23 -16.06
N HIS A 360 -8.04 25.75 -15.39
CA HIS A 360 -9.01 24.79 -15.95
C HIS A 360 -10.36 25.42 -16.34
N GLY A 361 -10.58 26.68 -15.98
CA GLY A 361 -11.88 27.34 -16.10
C GLY A 361 -12.90 26.85 -15.07
N HIS A 362 -14.16 27.21 -15.29
CA HIS A 362 -15.28 26.74 -14.47
C HIS A 362 -15.69 25.32 -14.90
N VAL A 363 -15.57 24.38 -13.96
CA VAL A 363 -15.94 22.98 -14.20
C VAL A 363 -17.38 22.75 -13.79
N GLU A 364 -18.18 22.15 -14.68
CA GLU A 364 -19.56 21.77 -14.38
C GLU A 364 -19.64 20.52 -13.48
N GLN A 365 -20.73 20.42 -12.71
CA GLN A 365 -21.03 19.25 -11.89
C GLN A 365 -21.40 18.06 -12.78
N LEU A 366 -20.97 16.87 -12.41
CA LEU A 366 -21.31 15.65 -13.15
C LEU A 366 -22.79 15.32 -12.89
N ALA A 367 -23.54 15.01 -13.96
CA ALA A 367 -24.90 14.50 -13.83
C ALA A 367 -24.87 13.05 -13.33
N GLU A 368 -25.68 12.72 -12.33
CA GLU A 368 -25.90 11.33 -11.92
C GLU A 368 -26.71 10.61 -13.00
N ILE A 369 -26.04 9.75 -13.76
CA ILE A 369 -26.68 8.91 -14.78
C ILE A 369 -26.68 7.47 -14.24
N ASP A 370 -27.85 6.95 -13.89
CA ASP A 370 -28.00 5.53 -13.54
C ASP A 370 -27.83 4.66 -14.79
N MET A 371 -26.65 4.05 -14.94
CA MET A 371 -26.35 3.11 -16.02
C MET A 371 -26.78 1.67 -15.69
N THR A 372 -27.49 1.44 -14.59
CA THR A 372 -27.96 0.09 -14.24
C THR A 372 -28.88 -0.44 -15.33
N PRO A 373 -28.58 -1.60 -15.94
CA PRO A 373 -29.43 -2.17 -16.98
C PRO A 373 -30.85 -2.40 -16.45
N LYS A 374 -31.86 -1.91 -17.17
CA LYS A 374 -33.27 -2.11 -16.80
C LYS A 374 -33.55 -3.60 -16.62
N LYS A 375 -33.99 -4.01 -15.42
CA LYS A 375 -34.30 -5.41 -15.10
C LYS A 375 -35.75 -5.79 -15.46
N TYR A 376 -36.63 -4.80 -15.50
CA TYR A 376 -38.07 -4.97 -15.69
C TYR A 376 -38.59 -3.90 -16.65
N ALA A 377 -39.66 -4.23 -17.38
CA ALA A 377 -40.47 -3.27 -18.14
C ALA A 377 -41.97 -3.56 -17.94
N SER A 378 -42.79 -2.53 -17.84
CA SER A 378 -44.24 -2.62 -17.80
C SER A 378 -44.79 -2.61 -19.22
N VAL A 379 -45.38 -3.72 -19.66
CA VAL A 379 -45.80 -3.93 -21.05
C VAL A 379 -47.28 -4.34 -21.12
N GLU A 380 -47.94 -3.97 -22.21
CA GLU A 380 -49.33 -4.35 -22.48
C GLU A 380 -49.39 -5.64 -23.30
N PHE A 381 -50.07 -6.66 -22.81
CA PHE A 381 -50.42 -7.84 -23.59
C PHE A 381 -51.82 -7.70 -24.15
N SER A 382 -51.95 -7.89 -25.47
CA SER A 382 -53.25 -7.90 -26.15
C SER A 382 -53.44 -9.16 -26.98
N CYS A 383 -54.63 -9.76 -26.95
CA CYS A 383 -55.01 -10.86 -27.81
C CYS A 383 -56.47 -10.68 -28.24
N GLU A 384 -56.71 -10.45 -29.53
CA GLU A 384 -58.07 -10.23 -30.05
C GLU A 384 -58.94 -11.48 -29.93
N GLU A 385 -58.36 -12.68 -30.15
CA GLU A 385 -59.06 -13.96 -30.13
C GLU A 385 -59.64 -14.33 -28.76
N THR A 386 -59.00 -13.86 -27.69
CA THR A 386 -59.39 -14.16 -26.30
C THR A 386 -59.95 -12.94 -25.58
N GLY A 387 -59.98 -11.77 -26.25
CA GLY A 387 -60.35 -10.49 -25.64
C GLY A 387 -59.38 -10.00 -24.56
N LEU A 388 -58.18 -10.59 -24.45
CA LEU A 388 -57.21 -10.23 -23.42
C LEU A 388 -56.62 -8.85 -23.72
N LYS A 389 -56.67 -7.94 -22.75
CA LYS A 389 -55.90 -6.68 -22.74
C LYS A 389 -55.44 -6.42 -21.31
N LYS A 390 -54.13 -6.58 -21.03
CA LYS A 390 -53.59 -6.50 -19.67
C LYS A 390 -52.18 -5.95 -19.62
N CYS A 391 -51.95 -4.95 -18.77
CA CYS A 391 -50.60 -4.43 -18.48
C CYS A 391 -49.95 -5.25 -17.37
N MET A 392 -48.70 -5.68 -17.59
CA MET A 392 -47.95 -6.50 -16.64
C MET A 392 -46.46 -6.16 -16.67
N GLN A 393 -45.82 -6.29 -15.51
CA GLN A 393 -44.38 -6.14 -15.42
C GLN A 393 -43.65 -7.43 -15.85
N VAL A 394 -42.73 -7.30 -16.79
CA VAL A 394 -41.96 -8.41 -17.37
C VAL A 394 -40.49 -8.23 -17.08
N LYS A 395 -39.83 -9.32 -16.63
CA LYS A 395 -38.38 -9.39 -16.47
C LYS A 395 -37.71 -9.42 -17.85
N LEU A 396 -36.78 -8.51 -18.11
CA LEU A 396 -36.09 -8.45 -19.41
C LEU A 396 -35.06 -9.58 -19.61
N ALA A 397 -34.63 -10.24 -18.54
CA ALA A 397 -33.68 -11.36 -18.60
C ALA A 397 -34.28 -12.69 -19.12
N ILE A 398 -35.60 -12.77 -19.36
CA ILE A 398 -36.24 -14.00 -19.85
C ILE A 398 -36.16 -14.11 -21.38
N THR A 399 -36.34 -15.31 -21.91
CA THR A 399 -36.42 -15.55 -23.36
C THR A 399 -37.82 -15.35 -23.91
N VAL A 400 -37.92 -15.16 -25.23
CA VAL A 400 -39.20 -15.12 -25.97
C VAL A 400 -40.01 -16.40 -25.72
N GLN A 401 -39.38 -17.58 -25.57
CA GLN A 401 -40.11 -18.80 -25.24
C GLN A 401 -40.76 -18.74 -23.85
N SER A 402 -40.04 -18.25 -22.84
CA SER A 402 -40.61 -18.07 -21.50
C SER A 402 -41.73 -17.01 -21.49
N LEU A 403 -41.62 -15.96 -22.33
CA LEU A 403 -42.70 -15.00 -22.56
C LEU A 403 -43.94 -15.69 -23.15
N LYS A 404 -43.76 -16.55 -24.15
CA LYS A 404 -44.83 -17.35 -24.77
C LYS A 404 -45.50 -18.29 -23.76
N THR A 405 -44.74 -18.94 -22.90
CA THR A 405 -45.32 -19.78 -21.82
C THR A 405 -46.12 -18.96 -20.81
N LYS A 406 -45.68 -17.75 -20.47
CA LYS A 406 -46.49 -16.84 -19.64
C LYS A 406 -47.77 -16.39 -20.36
N ALA A 407 -47.68 -16.09 -21.64
CA ALA A 407 -48.82 -15.73 -22.46
C ALA A 407 -49.81 -16.90 -22.66
N GLU A 408 -49.33 -18.14 -22.72
CA GLU A 408 -50.15 -19.36 -22.75
C GLU A 408 -51.00 -19.49 -21.47
N GLN A 409 -50.45 -19.17 -20.30
CA GLN A 409 -51.22 -19.11 -19.05
C GLN A 409 -52.31 -18.02 -19.05
N LEU A 410 -52.10 -16.94 -19.81
CA LEU A 410 -53.02 -15.80 -19.87
C LEU A 410 -54.10 -15.94 -20.96
N THR A 411 -53.80 -16.62 -22.06
CA THR A 411 -54.66 -16.72 -23.25
C THR A 411 -55.21 -18.13 -23.48
N GLY A 412 -54.64 -19.16 -22.87
CA GLY A 412 -54.97 -20.56 -23.17
C GLY A 412 -54.48 -21.05 -24.54
N ILE A 413 -53.77 -20.22 -25.31
CA ILE A 413 -53.17 -20.57 -26.60
C ILE A 413 -51.81 -21.20 -26.34
N SER A 414 -51.56 -22.39 -26.89
CA SER A 414 -50.28 -23.07 -26.67
C SER A 414 -49.08 -22.26 -27.18
N ALA A 415 -47.98 -22.20 -26.42
CA ALA A 415 -46.77 -21.47 -26.77
C ALA A 415 -46.19 -21.85 -28.15
N ASN A 416 -46.40 -23.09 -28.60
CA ASN A 416 -45.96 -23.55 -29.92
C ASN A 416 -46.91 -23.13 -31.05
N ALA A 417 -48.19 -22.91 -30.72
CA ALA A 417 -49.24 -22.50 -31.62
C ALA A 417 -49.47 -20.98 -31.64
N MET A 418 -48.68 -20.17 -30.92
CA MET A 418 -48.84 -18.72 -30.88
C MET A 418 -47.79 -17.95 -31.71
N ARG A 419 -48.21 -16.80 -32.25
CA ARG A 419 -47.35 -15.74 -32.81
C ARG A 419 -47.40 -14.55 -31.85
N VAL A 420 -46.25 -13.95 -31.58
CA VAL A 420 -46.14 -12.77 -30.71
C VAL A 420 -45.49 -11.66 -31.52
N PHE A 421 -46.20 -10.55 -31.64
CA PHE A 421 -45.74 -9.33 -32.28
C PHE A 421 -45.41 -8.30 -31.20
N TYR A 422 -44.26 -7.68 -31.32
CA TYR A 422 -43.81 -6.62 -30.43
C TYR A 422 -43.97 -5.25 -31.11
N PHE A 423 -44.56 -4.30 -30.38
CA PHE A 423 -44.74 -2.92 -30.79
C PHE A 423 -44.02 -1.99 -29.82
N ASP A 424 -43.07 -1.23 -30.36
CA ASP A 424 -42.40 -0.14 -29.67
C ASP A 424 -43.31 1.10 -29.70
N LYS A 425 -43.58 1.66 -28.52
CA LYS A 425 -44.41 2.87 -28.37
C LYS A 425 -43.78 4.11 -29.03
N GLY A 426 -42.46 4.16 -29.19
CA GLY A 426 -41.72 5.30 -29.73
C GLY A 426 -41.71 5.40 -31.26
N LEU A 427 -42.14 4.36 -31.99
CA LEU A 427 -42.08 4.27 -33.45
C LEU A 427 -43.47 4.30 -34.13
N ASP A 428 -44.47 4.89 -33.48
CA ASP A 428 -45.86 5.03 -33.97
C ASP A 428 -46.52 3.71 -34.46
N GLY A 429 -46.05 2.55 -33.98
CA GLY A 429 -46.66 1.25 -34.27
C GLY A 429 -46.64 0.82 -35.74
N HIS A 430 -45.82 1.46 -36.59
CA HIS A 430 -45.90 1.27 -38.04
C HIS A 430 -45.29 -0.04 -38.57
N ASN A 431 -44.55 -0.80 -37.76
CA ASN A 431 -44.11 -2.16 -38.11
C ASN A 431 -43.94 -3.05 -36.87
N PRO A 432 -44.87 -4.00 -36.61
CA PRO A 432 -44.69 -4.97 -35.55
C PRO A 432 -43.51 -5.90 -35.83
N ASN A 433 -42.62 -6.05 -34.85
CA ASN A 433 -41.55 -7.03 -34.93
C ASN A 433 -42.06 -8.42 -34.51
N LEU A 434 -42.05 -9.38 -35.44
CA LEU A 434 -42.45 -10.75 -35.15
C LEU A 434 -41.34 -11.47 -34.37
N LEU A 435 -41.65 -11.87 -33.13
CA LEU A 435 -40.73 -12.60 -32.26
C LEU A 435 -40.63 -14.08 -32.67
N SER A 436 -39.83 -14.31 -33.71
CA SER A 436 -39.62 -15.62 -34.35
C SER A 436 -38.59 -16.49 -33.66
N LEU A 437 -37.59 -15.89 -32.98
CA LEU A 437 -36.48 -16.57 -32.32
C LEU A 437 -36.81 -16.90 -30.86
N PRO A 438 -37.08 -18.17 -30.49
CA PRO A 438 -37.53 -18.53 -29.14
C PRO A 438 -36.46 -18.31 -28.05
N GLN A 439 -35.18 -18.37 -28.43
CA GLN A 439 -34.03 -18.23 -27.52
C GLN A 439 -33.56 -16.78 -27.34
N GLN A 440 -34.09 -15.84 -28.12
CA GLN A 440 -33.75 -14.41 -27.96
C GLN A 440 -34.24 -13.91 -26.61
N THR A 441 -33.40 -13.17 -25.89
CA THR A 441 -33.78 -12.54 -24.62
C THR A 441 -34.54 -11.24 -24.88
N LEU A 442 -35.44 -10.90 -23.95
CA LEU A 442 -36.21 -9.65 -24.03
C LEU A 442 -35.32 -8.41 -23.88
N ALA A 443 -34.22 -8.51 -23.14
CA ALA A 443 -33.22 -7.44 -23.02
C ALA A 443 -32.62 -7.03 -24.39
N ALA A 444 -32.47 -7.97 -25.33
CA ALA A 444 -31.96 -7.70 -26.67
C ALA A 444 -32.96 -6.98 -27.59
N LEU A 445 -34.22 -6.85 -27.16
CA LEU A 445 -35.28 -6.18 -27.91
C LEU A 445 -35.47 -4.70 -27.50
N HIS A 446 -34.64 -4.19 -26.57
CA HIS A 446 -34.69 -2.81 -26.05
C HIS A 446 -36.07 -2.36 -25.56
N ILE A 447 -36.82 -3.27 -24.93
CA ILE A 447 -38.20 -3.04 -24.45
C ILE A 447 -38.22 -1.95 -23.37
N ASN A 448 -39.15 -1.02 -23.51
CA ASN A 448 -39.43 0.08 -22.60
C ASN A 448 -40.82 -0.01 -21.96
N ASP A 449 -41.05 0.82 -20.94
CA ASP A 449 -42.34 0.90 -20.27
C ASP A 449 -43.41 1.48 -21.22
N GLY A 450 -44.53 0.78 -21.35
CA GLY A 450 -45.65 1.14 -22.21
C GLY A 450 -45.64 0.47 -23.59
N ASP A 451 -44.67 -0.38 -23.89
CA ASP A 451 -44.65 -1.18 -25.11
C ASP A 451 -45.73 -2.28 -25.11
N ARG A 452 -46.06 -2.82 -26.28
CA ARG A 452 -47.16 -3.78 -26.45
C ARG A 452 -46.73 -5.09 -27.11
N PHE A 453 -47.21 -6.20 -26.56
CA PHE A 453 -47.14 -7.53 -27.16
C PHE A 453 -48.52 -7.97 -27.64
N GLU A 454 -48.65 -8.22 -28.94
CA GLU A 454 -49.86 -8.76 -29.53
C GLU A 454 -49.73 -10.25 -29.83
N ILE A 455 -50.69 -11.02 -29.33
CA ILE A 455 -50.71 -12.48 -29.41
C ILE A 455 -51.81 -12.92 -30.38
N GLN A 456 -51.43 -13.77 -31.34
CA GLN A 456 -52.34 -14.37 -32.32
C GLN A 456 -52.10 -15.88 -32.42
N SER A 457 -53.13 -16.69 -32.68
CA SER A 457 -52.97 -18.13 -32.91
C SER A 457 -52.49 -18.43 -34.33
N LYS A 458 -51.72 -19.51 -34.48
CA LYS A 458 -51.34 -20.07 -35.78
C LYS A 458 -52.53 -20.89 -36.30
N LEU A 459 -53.16 -20.44 -37.38
CA LEU A 459 -54.20 -21.20 -38.09
C LEU A 459 -53.71 -22.63 -38.40
N SER A 460 -54.35 -23.63 -37.80
CA SER A 460 -54.12 -25.05 -38.09
C SER A 460 -54.74 -25.42 -39.44
N LYS A 461 -53.91 -25.71 -40.45
CA LYS A 461 -54.38 -26.38 -41.67
C LYS A 461 -54.44 -27.90 -41.43
N ARG A 462 -55.62 -28.44 -41.11
CA ARG A 462 -56.10 -29.80 -41.50
C ARG A 462 -57.53 -30.07 -41.00
N PRO A 463 -58.50 -30.42 -41.87
CA PRO A 463 -59.74 -31.06 -41.43
C PRO A 463 -59.47 -32.56 -41.16
N ARG A 464 -60.04 -33.10 -40.07
CA ARG A 464 -60.07 -34.54 -39.78
C ARG A 464 -60.94 -35.25 -40.84
N LYS A 465 -60.39 -36.23 -41.58
CA LYS A 465 -61.18 -37.13 -42.44
C LYS A 465 -61.92 -38.18 -41.59
N PRO A 466 -63.15 -38.58 -41.94
CA PRO A 466 -63.89 -39.63 -41.24
C PRO A 466 -63.41 -41.04 -41.63
N PRO A 467 -63.74 -42.09 -40.85
CA PRO A 467 -63.17 -43.42 -41.01
C PRO A 467 -63.81 -44.18 -42.18
N ILE A 468 -62.95 -44.84 -42.98
CA ILE A 468 -63.36 -45.68 -44.11
C ILE A 468 -63.63 -47.10 -43.58
N THR A 469 -64.87 -47.54 -43.66
CA THR A 469 -65.28 -48.94 -43.53
C THR A 469 -64.82 -49.73 -44.76
N LYS A 470 -64.11 -50.85 -44.55
CA LYS A 470 -63.87 -51.86 -45.59
C LYS A 470 -64.68 -53.12 -45.24
N THR A 471 -65.73 -53.34 -46.01
CA THR A 471 -66.37 -54.65 -46.21
C THR A 471 -65.46 -55.50 -47.09
N MET A 472 -65.10 -56.71 -46.63
CA MET A 472 -64.50 -57.75 -47.46
C MET A 472 -65.60 -58.74 -47.89
N LYS A 473 -65.64 -59.02 -49.20
CA LYS A 473 -66.21 -60.24 -49.78
C LYS A 473 -65.16 -61.34 -49.74
#